data_AF-A0A3S4BIZ7-F1
#
_entry.id   AF-A0A3S4BIZ7-F1
#
_cell.length_a   1.000
_cell.length_b   1.000
_cell.length_c   1.000
_cell.angle_alpha   90.00
_cell.angle_beta   90.00
_cell.angle_gamma   90.00
#
_symmetry.space_group_name_H-M   'P 1'
#
loop_
_entity.id
_entity.type
_entity.pdbx_description
1 polymer ?
#
loop_
_entity_poly.entity_id
_entity_poly.type
_entity_poly.pdbx_seq_one_letter_code
_entity_poly.pdbx_strand_id
1 'polypeptide(L)'
;MPASLTIQLVNQSTSENVYAYITGLAIQHGMARVFLKADGTSLYFPGPPPAGKILQPLTENCAIPLGPPGNTVTATIPQMAGGRIWFSVDDKLTFLRNPGGPGGGAALVEPSVLNPSDPNADVDFAFCEFTLNNDQLFANISYVDFVPRLPIALTLQTHGGAVQHVSGMPPDGLDKPQTVLRINTQSAHGTLKGTVPAASPNQLVIGGEAFARPTTADILGCNSGPFATGGGGGASAVRNAIIPRLAAAFQRGCVAAADVSEHPSHPETFYRAGGPANHYARIVHECNLDGKGYAFAYDDVQPDGGEDQSGKVNAGDPRVLVVAVGGGGAPVRITSTFTFGNTSMIKLAEVA
;
A
#
# COMPACT_ATOMS: atom_id res chain seq x y z
N MET A 1 17.36 -12.29 -36.38
CA MET A 1 16.22 -11.51 -35.85
C MET A 1 15.90 -10.35 -36.77
N PRO A 2 14.66 -9.83 -36.79
CA PRO A 2 14.33 -8.68 -37.62
C PRO A 2 14.95 -7.38 -37.07
N ALA A 3 15.15 -6.38 -37.93
CA ALA A 3 15.64 -5.06 -37.55
C ALA A 3 14.59 -4.23 -36.78
N SER A 4 13.33 -4.59 -36.95
CA SER A 4 12.18 -4.06 -36.21
C SER A 4 11.14 -5.17 -36.02
N LEU A 5 10.27 -5.01 -35.04
CA LEU A 5 9.17 -5.93 -34.78
C LEU A 5 7.85 -5.16 -34.73
N THR A 6 6.88 -5.61 -35.52
CA THR A 6 5.50 -5.16 -35.39
C THR A 6 4.86 -5.84 -34.20
N ILE A 7 4.33 -5.05 -33.27
CA ILE A 7 3.65 -5.51 -32.06
C ILE A 7 2.20 -5.03 -32.05
N GLN A 8 1.36 -5.76 -31.34
CA GLN A 8 -0.04 -5.42 -31.12
C GLN A 8 -0.22 -4.97 -29.67
N LEU A 9 -0.79 -3.78 -29.51
CA LEU A 9 -1.19 -3.18 -28.24
C LEU A 9 -2.71 -3.32 -28.17
N VAL A 10 -3.21 -4.13 -27.24
CA VAL A 10 -4.64 -4.46 -27.15
C VAL A 10 -5.21 -3.83 -25.90
N ASN A 11 -6.30 -3.05 -26.03
CA ASN A 11 -7.03 -2.57 -24.87
C ASN A 11 -8.03 -3.64 -24.42
N GLN A 12 -7.76 -4.29 -23.28
CA GLN A 12 -8.71 -5.19 -22.61
C GLN A 12 -9.17 -4.63 -21.25
N SER A 13 -8.95 -3.33 -21.02
CA SER A 13 -9.45 -2.63 -19.83
C SER A 13 -10.94 -2.30 -19.97
N THR A 14 -11.51 -1.63 -18.97
CA THR A 14 -12.87 -1.10 -19.01
C THR A 14 -12.96 0.34 -19.51
N SER A 15 -11.83 1.02 -19.76
CA SER A 15 -11.79 2.42 -20.17
C SER A 15 -11.57 2.56 -21.68
N GLU A 16 -12.15 3.61 -22.27
CA GLU A 16 -11.87 4.05 -23.64
C GLU A 16 -10.63 4.97 -23.76
N ASN A 17 -10.14 5.45 -22.62
CA ASN A 17 -9.00 6.37 -22.53
C ASN A 17 -7.78 5.59 -22.04
N VAL A 18 -7.14 4.83 -22.93
CA VAL A 18 -5.89 4.12 -22.62
C VAL A 18 -4.78 4.60 -23.54
N TYR A 19 -3.61 4.88 -22.96
CA TYR A 19 -2.44 5.37 -23.69
C TYR A 19 -1.27 4.42 -23.50
N ALA A 20 -0.55 4.12 -24.58
CA ALA A 20 0.71 3.41 -24.54
C ALA A 20 1.89 4.33 -24.85
N TYR A 21 3.05 4.03 -24.27
CA TYR A 21 4.32 4.72 -24.54
C TYR A 21 5.42 3.68 -24.67
N ILE A 22 6.27 3.80 -25.69
CA ILE A 22 7.35 2.83 -25.92
C ILE A 22 8.67 3.59 -25.91
N THR A 23 9.56 3.24 -24.98
CA THR A 23 10.87 3.89 -24.81
C THR A 23 11.98 2.87 -24.62
N GLY A 24 13.22 3.24 -24.90
CA GLY A 24 14.42 2.44 -24.61
C GLY A 24 15.66 3.07 -25.22
N LEU A 25 16.69 2.25 -25.46
CA LEU A 25 17.91 2.66 -26.15
C LEU A 25 17.96 2.02 -27.53
N ALA A 26 17.92 2.81 -28.59
CA ALA A 26 17.91 2.31 -29.96
C ALA A 26 19.29 1.76 -30.36
N ILE A 27 19.39 0.43 -30.50
CA ILE A 27 20.67 -0.27 -30.71
C ILE A 27 21.34 0.20 -32.01
N GLN A 28 20.57 0.30 -33.09
CA GLN A 28 21.05 0.71 -34.41
C GLN A 28 21.31 2.23 -34.53
N HIS A 29 20.99 3.00 -33.49
CA HIS A 29 21.20 4.45 -33.44
C HIS A 29 22.17 4.83 -32.31
N GLY A 30 23.24 4.05 -32.16
CA GLY A 30 24.31 4.35 -31.19
C GLY A 30 23.84 4.33 -29.74
N MET A 31 22.85 3.49 -29.40
CA MET A 31 22.24 3.42 -28.06
C MET A 31 21.59 4.73 -27.60
N ALA A 32 21.18 5.59 -28.54
CA ALA A 32 20.47 6.82 -28.20
C ALA A 32 19.12 6.53 -27.54
N ARG A 33 18.76 7.34 -26.53
CA ARG A 33 17.43 7.29 -25.91
C ARG A 33 16.37 7.57 -26.97
N VAL A 34 15.37 6.70 -27.06
CA VAL A 34 14.30 6.76 -28.06
C VAL A 34 12.93 6.61 -27.42
N PHE A 35 11.94 7.23 -28.05
CA PHE A 35 10.51 6.98 -27.90
C PHE A 35 9.90 6.66 -29.26
N LEU A 36 8.79 5.92 -29.27
CA LEU A 36 7.85 5.97 -30.40
C LEU A 36 6.95 7.20 -30.21
N LYS A 37 6.67 7.92 -31.30
CA LYS A 37 5.67 8.99 -31.33
C LYS A 37 4.26 8.39 -31.25
N ALA A 38 3.26 9.25 -31.07
CA ALA A 38 1.85 8.87 -30.93
C ALA A 38 1.26 8.06 -32.10
N ASP A 39 1.92 8.02 -33.27
CA ASP A 39 1.54 7.18 -34.40
C ASP A 39 1.94 5.70 -34.25
N GLY A 40 2.74 5.36 -33.21
CA GLY A 40 3.22 4.01 -32.95
C GLY A 40 4.36 3.55 -33.87
N THR A 41 4.87 4.39 -34.75
CA THR A 41 5.88 3.99 -35.76
C THR A 41 7.05 4.96 -35.89
N SER A 42 6.81 6.26 -35.77
CA SER A 42 7.85 7.27 -35.91
C SER A 42 8.74 7.30 -34.68
N LEU A 43 10.07 7.33 -34.87
CA LEU A 43 11.01 7.44 -33.77
C LEU A 43 11.19 8.90 -33.35
N TYR A 44 11.25 9.14 -32.04
CA TYR A 44 11.63 10.39 -31.42
C TYR A 44 12.86 10.17 -30.56
N PHE A 45 13.92 10.93 -30.82
CA PHE A 45 15.14 10.93 -30.02
C PHE A 45 15.18 12.22 -29.19
N PRO A 46 14.82 12.18 -27.89
CA PRO A 46 14.74 13.40 -27.09
C PRO A 46 16.12 14.03 -26.93
N GLY A 47 16.28 15.24 -27.46
CA GLY A 47 17.48 16.06 -27.22
C GLY A 47 17.56 16.58 -25.79
N PRO A 48 18.76 16.97 -25.32
CA PRO A 48 18.94 17.53 -23.98
C PRO A 48 18.09 18.81 -23.79
N PRO A 49 17.66 19.10 -22.56
CA PRO A 49 16.99 20.37 -22.27
C PRO A 49 17.95 21.57 -22.43
N PRO A 50 17.43 22.81 -22.50
CA PRO A 50 18.26 24.01 -22.49
C PRO A 50 19.26 24.03 -21.31
N ALA A 51 20.42 24.64 -21.53
CA ALA A 51 21.49 24.68 -20.52
C ALA A 51 20.99 25.20 -19.17
N GLY A 52 21.36 24.49 -18.09
CA GLY A 52 20.95 24.81 -16.72
C GLY A 52 19.50 24.45 -16.39
N LYS A 53 18.77 23.76 -17.28
CA LYS A 53 17.41 23.27 -17.01
C LYS A 53 17.40 21.76 -16.80
N ILE A 54 16.59 21.32 -15.85
CA ILE A 54 16.28 19.92 -15.54
C ILE A 54 14.76 19.76 -15.53
N LEU A 55 14.27 18.51 -15.52
CA LEU A 55 12.86 18.17 -15.40
C LEU A 55 11.99 18.82 -16.48
N GLN A 56 12.48 18.87 -17.71
CA GLN A 56 11.75 19.49 -18.83
C GLN A 56 10.86 18.47 -19.55
N PRO A 57 9.65 18.82 -20.00
CA PRO A 57 8.76 17.89 -20.68
C PRO A 57 9.35 17.43 -22.02
N LEU A 58 8.87 16.31 -22.56
CA LEU A 58 9.11 15.92 -23.96
C LEU A 58 8.63 17.02 -24.93
N THR A 59 9.28 17.15 -26.09
CA THR A 59 8.86 18.12 -27.13
C THR A 59 7.92 17.53 -28.17
N GLU A 60 7.71 16.22 -28.13
CA GLU A 60 6.89 15.48 -29.08
C GLU A 60 5.82 14.69 -28.31
N ASN A 61 4.64 14.54 -28.92
CA ASN A 61 3.61 13.67 -28.37
C ASN A 61 3.98 12.20 -28.59
N CYS A 62 4.17 11.46 -27.51
CA CYS A 62 4.52 10.05 -27.50
C CYS A 62 3.42 9.14 -26.94
N ALA A 63 2.23 9.70 -26.67
CA ALA A 63 1.08 8.94 -26.17
C ALA A 63 0.35 8.28 -27.36
N ILE A 64 0.48 6.96 -27.51
CA ILE A 64 -0.21 6.16 -28.52
C ILE A 64 -1.61 5.81 -27.97
N PRO A 65 -2.71 6.39 -28.48
CA PRO A 65 -4.04 6.10 -27.96
C PRO A 65 -4.49 4.69 -28.38
N LEU A 66 -4.97 3.88 -27.44
CA LEU A 66 -5.47 2.53 -27.72
C LEU A 66 -6.97 2.48 -28.00
N GLY A 67 -7.73 3.54 -27.70
CA GLY A 67 -9.16 3.62 -27.96
C GLY A 67 -10.01 2.69 -27.07
N PRO A 68 -11.23 2.32 -27.48
CA PRO A 68 -12.19 1.58 -26.63
C PRO A 68 -11.74 0.15 -26.30
N PRO A 69 -12.32 -0.47 -25.25
CA PRO A 69 -12.11 -1.88 -24.93
C PRO A 69 -12.33 -2.81 -26.14
N GLY A 70 -11.47 -3.82 -26.26
CA GLY A 70 -11.40 -4.75 -27.39
C GLY A 70 -10.59 -4.23 -28.60
N ASN A 71 -10.22 -2.94 -28.63
CA ASN A 71 -9.47 -2.40 -29.76
C ASN A 71 -8.01 -2.89 -29.77
N THR A 72 -7.44 -2.99 -30.97
CA THR A 72 -6.04 -3.33 -31.20
C THR A 72 -5.36 -2.24 -32.01
N VAL A 73 -4.25 -1.72 -31.49
CA VAL A 73 -3.39 -0.74 -32.16
C VAL A 73 -2.05 -1.38 -32.44
N THR A 74 -1.55 -1.20 -33.66
CA THR A 74 -0.24 -1.73 -34.07
C THR A 74 0.84 -0.69 -33.84
N ALA A 75 1.99 -1.12 -33.30
CA ALA A 75 3.20 -0.31 -33.22
C ALA A 75 4.40 -1.06 -33.82
N THR A 76 5.44 -0.35 -34.25
CA THR A 76 6.66 -0.95 -34.79
C THR A 76 7.86 -0.53 -33.96
N ILE A 77 8.40 -1.48 -33.20
CA ILE A 77 9.58 -1.24 -32.35
C ILE A 77 10.87 -1.52 -33.13
N PRO A 78 11.90 -0.67 -33.05
CA PRO A 78 13.22 -1.00 -33.57
C PRO A 78 13.92 -2.01 -32.64
N GLN A 79 15.07 -2.53 -33.06
CA GLN A 79 16.00 -3.13 -32.11
C GLN A 79 16.38 -2.12 -31.03
N MET A 80 16.06 -2.46 -29.78
CA MET A 80 16.28 -1.60 -28.63
C MET A 80 16.59 -2.41 -27.37
N ALA A 81 17.49 -1.86 -26.56
CA ALA A 81 17.88 -2.39 -25.26
C ALA A 81 17.22 -1.61 -24.13
N GLY A 82 16.92 -2.30 -23.03
CA GLY A 82 16.21 -1.68 -21.89
C GLY A 82 14.90 -1.03 -22.31
N GLY A 83 14.19 -1.68 -23.23
CA GLY A 83 12.91 -1.23 -23.74
C GLY A 83 11.83 -1.36 -22.66
N ARG A 84 10.91 -0.39 -22.63
CA ARG A 84 9.71 -0.42 -21.80
C ARG A 84 8.50 -0.06 -22.64
N ILE A 85 7.43 -0.84 -22.48
CA ILE A 85 6.09 -0.49 -22.97
C ILE A 85 5.28 -0.12 -21.74
N TRP A 86 4.97 1.17 -21.61
CA TRP A 86 4.14 1.72 -20.55
C TRP A 86 2.70 1.81 -21.02
N PHE A 87 1.77 1.61 -20.10
CA PHE A 87 0.34 1.83 -20.30
C PHE A 87 -0.20 2.71 -19.18
N SER A 88 -1.09 3.63 -19.51
CA SER A 88 -1.86 4.40 -18.53
C SER A 88 -3.33 4.46 -18.90
N VAL A 89 -4.19 4.57 -17.88
CA VAL A 89 -5.65 4.62 -18.01
C VAL A 89 -6.17 5.97 -17.53
N ASP A 90 -7.16 6.50 -18.25
CA ASP A 90 -7.89 7.77 -18.08
C ASP A 90 -7.02 9.03 -18.22
N ASP A 91 -5.80 9.01 -17.70
CA ASP A 91 -4.81 10.08 -17.80
C ASP A 91 -3.53 9.64 -18.53
N LYS A 92 -2.80 10.64 -19.03
CA LYS A 92 -1.53 10.46 -19.75
C LYS A 92 -0.35 10.46 -18.78
N LEU A 93 0.64 9.61 -19.03
CA LEU A 93 1.94 9.71 -18.37
C LEU A 93 2.73 10.95 -18.83
N THR A 94 3.36 11.58 -17.85
CA THR A 94 4.32 12.68 -18.00
C THR A 94 5.74 12.13 -17.86
N PHE A 95 6.52 12.23 -18.94
CA PHE A 95 7.94 11.94 -18.95
C PHE A 95 8.74 13.24 -18.99
N LEU A 96 9.83 13.30 -18.23
CA LEU A 96 10.69 14.48 -18.16
C LEU A 96 12.11 14.18 -18.65
N ARG A 97 12.85 15.24 -18.98
CA ARG A 97 14.18 15.20 -19.58
C ARG A 97 15.16 15.96 -18.73
N ASN A 98 16.28 15.31 -18.45
CA ASN A 98 17.47 15.89 -17.85
C ASN A 98 18.64 15.92 -18.86
N PRO A 99 19.68 16.74 -18.63
CA PRO A 99 20.93 16.67 -19.39
C PRO A 99 21.64 15.32 -19.24
N GLY A 100 22.56 15.01 -20.16
CA GLY A 100 23.55 13.93 -19.98
C GLY A 100 23.04 12.51 -20.24
N GLY A 101 22.12 12.32 -21.19
CA GLY A 101 21.60 11.01 -21.54
C GLY A 101 22.48 10.19 -22.49
N PRO A 102 22.16 8.89 -22.66
CA PRO A 102 22.82 8.01 -23.63
C PRO A 102 22.77 8.56 -25.06
N GLY A 103 23.84 8.30 -25.83
CA GLY A 103 23.97 8.78 -27.22
C GLY A 103 24.06 10.31 -27.34
N GLY A 104 24.35 11.04 -26.26
CA GLY A 104 24.39 12.50 -26.24
C GLY A 104 23.02 13.18 -26.16
N GLY A 105 21.95 12.41 -25.96
CA GLY A 105 20.57 12.90 -25.83
C GLY A 105 20.20 13.34 -24.41
N ALA A 106 18.90 13.45 -24.15
CA ALA A 106 18.38 13.64 -22.80
C ALA A 106 18.44 12.36 -21.98
N ALA A 107 18.78 12.50 -20.69
CA ALA A 107 18.52 11.49 -19.69
C ALA A 107 17.01 11.48 -19.41
N LEU A 108 16.37 10.33 -19.60
CA LEU A 108 14.95 10.18 -19.35
C LEU A 108 14.70 10.11 -17.84
N VAL A 109 13.75 10.92 -17.36
CA VAL A 109 13.17 10.80 -16.03
C VAL A 109 11.84 10.08 -16.17
N GLU A 110 11.82 8.88 -15.62
CA GLU A 110 10.67 7.97 -15.63
C GLU A 110 9.76 8.23 -14.41
N PRO A 111 8.48 7.81 -14.45
CA PRO A 111 7.56 7.98 -13.33
C PRO A 111 8.09 7.40 -12.01
N SER A 112 7.94 8.14 -10.91
CA SER A 112 8.29 7.67 -9.56
C SER A 112 7.06 7.50 -8.68
N VAL A 113 6.77 6.25 -8.32
CA VAL A 113 5.69 5.91 -7.37
C VAL A 113 6.05 6.20 -5.91
N LEU A 114 7.33 6.48 -5.62
CA LEU A 114 7.83 6.75 -4.27
C LEU A 114 7.86 8.25 -3.93
N ASN A 115 7.63 9.11 -4.92
CA ASN A 115 7.62 10.56 -4.77
C ASN A 115 6.17 11.07 -4.90
N PRO A 116 5.51 11.47 -3.80
CA PRO A 116 4.14 11.98 -3.84
C PRO A 116 3.96 13.26 -4.67
N SER A 117 5.05 13.96 -5.00
CA SER A 117 5.03 15.15 -5.86
C SER A 117 5.39 14.84 -7.31
N ASP A 118 5.56 13.56 -7.68
CA ASP A 118 5.72 13.16 -9.08
C ASP A 118 4.46 13.53 -9.87
N PRO A 119 4.58 14.08 -11.10
CA PRO A 119 3.41 14.42 -11.92
C PRO A 119 2.52 13.22 -12.27
N ASN A 120 3.01 11.99 -12.07
CA ASN A 120 2.27 10.75 -12.32
C ASN A 120 1.72 10.12 -11.03
N ALA A 121 1.81 10.79 -9.88
CA ALA A 121 1.45 10.19 -8.58
C ALA A 121 -0.01 9.68 -8.50
N ASP A 122 -0.91 10.30 -9.27
CA ASP A 122 -2.34 9.94 -9.32
C ASP A 122 -2.74 9.21 -10.62
N VAL A 123 -1.79 8.85 -11.49
CA VAL A 123 -2.07 8.14 -12.75
C VAL A 123 -2.01 6.62 -12.50
N ASP A 124 -3.02 5.87 -12.96
CA ASP A 124 -2.96 4.40 -12.95
C ASP A 124 -2.16 3.91 -14.17
N PHE A 125 -0.99 3.33 -13.91
CA PHE A 125 -0.09 2.87 -14.96
C PHE A 125 0.61 1.55 -14.62
N ALA A 126 1.05 0.87 -15.67
CA ALA A 126 1.87 -0.33 -15.62
C ALA A 126 2.89 -0.31 -16.74
N PHE A 127 3.91 -1.17 -16.67
CA PHE A 127 4.83 -1.38 -17.78
C PHE A 127 5.33 -2.81 -17.86
N CYS A 128 5.71 -3.23 -19.07
CA CYS A 128 6.54 -4.40 -19.30
C CYS A 128 7.90 -3.96 -19.84
N GLU A 129 8.89 -4.83 -19.64
CA GLU A 129 10.25 -4.61 -20.10
C GLU A 129 10.56 -5.54 -21.25
N PHE A 130 11.43 -5.10 -22.16
CA PHE A 130 11.92 -5.95 -23.23
C PHE A 130 13.31 -5.53 -23.72
N THR A 131 13.96 -6.44 -24.44
CA THR A 131 15.11 -6.14 -25.29
C THR A 131 14.97 -6.94 -26.56
N LEU A 132 14.94 -6.23 -27.69
CA LEU A 132 14.98 -6.80 -29.03
C LEU A 132 16.35 -6.51 -29.63
N ASN A 133 17.15 -7.55 -29.86
CA ASN A 133 18.49 -7.41 -30.46
C ASN A 133 18.66 -8.37 -31.65
N ASN A 134 19.90 -8.56 -32.10
CA ASN A 134 20.20 -9.43 -33.25
C ASN A 134 19.96 -10.92 -32.98
N ASP A 135 19.97 -11.31 -31.71
CA ASP A 135 19.92 -12.71 -31.29
C ASP A 135 18.51 -13.13 -30.90
N GLN A 136 17.79 -12.28 -30.16
CA GLN A 136 16.49 -12.63 -29.58
C GLN A 136 15.64 -11.44 -29.14
N LEU A 137 14.40 -11.76 -28.74
CA LEU A 137 13.54 -10.91 -27.93
C LEU A 137 13.49 -11.51 -26.51
N PHE A 138 13.86 -10.72 -25.51
CA PHE A 138 13.46 -10.97 -24.13
C PHE A 138 12.37 -9.99 -23.75
N ALA A 139 11.33 -10.46 -23.07
CA ALA A 139 10.29 -9.60 -22.52
C ALA A 139 9.72 -10.18 -21.23
N ASN A 140 9.37 -9.32 -20.28
CA ASN A 140 8.79 -9.69 -19.00
C ASN A 140 7.83 -8.62 -18.50
N ILE A 141 6.79 -9.05 -17.78
CA ILE A 141 6.12 -8.18 -16.83
C ILE A 141 7.07 -7.93 -15.65
N SER A 142 6.93 -6.80 -14.95
CA SER A 142 7.76 -6.49 -13.79
C SER A 142 6.93 -5.96 -12.63
N TYR A 143 7.26 -6.43 -11.43
CA TYR A 143 6.72 -5.95 -10.15
C TYR A 143 7.85 -5.49 -9.20
N VAL A 144 9.06 -5.30 -9.73
CA VAL A 144 10.26 -4.97 -8.93
C VAL A 144 10.10 -3.62 -8.25
N ASP A 145 9.54 -2.64 -8.95
CA ASP A 145 9.41 -1.27 -8.45
C ASP A 145 8.09 -1.06 -7.70
N PHE A 146 7.00 -1.62 -8.22
CA PHE A 146 5.67 -1.57 -7.59
C PHE A 146 4.73 -2.61 -8.20
N VAL A 147 3.60 -2.81 -7.53
CA VAL A 147 2.50 -3.63 -8.03
C VAL A 147 1.42 -2.71 -8.61
N PRO A 148 1.24 -2.67 -9.95
CA PRO A 148 0.23 -1.83 -10.58
C PRO A 148 -1.18 -2.38 -10.35
N ARG A 149 -2.17 -1.50 -10.38
CA ARG A 149 -3.59 -1.89 -10.42
C ARG A 149 -4.00 -2.30 -11.82
N LEU A 150 -3.49 -1.59 -12.83
CA LEU A 150 -3.62 -1.96 -14.23
C LEU A 150 -2.87 -3.28 -14.54
N PRO A 151 -3.56 -4.42 -14.75
CA PRO A 151 -2.90 -5.67 -15.07
C PRO A 151 -2.49 -5.68 -16.54
N ILE A 152 -1.33 -6.27 -16.83
CA ILE A 152 -0.85 -6.48 -18.20
C ILE A 152 -0.45 -7.94 -18.41
N ALA A 153 -0.58 -8.39 -19.65
CA ALA A 153 -0.21 -9.72 -20.09
C ALA A 153 0.70 -9.63 -21.33
N LEU A 154 1.49 -10.67 -21.56
CA LEU A 154 2.35 -10.78 -22.73
C LEU A 154 2.06 -12.10 -23.45
N THR A 155 1.94 -12.03 -24.77
CA THR A 155 1.85 -13.20 -25.65
C THR A 155 2.87 -13.04 -26.76
N LEU A 156 3.76 -14.01 -26.91
CA LEU A 156 4.76 -14.05 -27.96
C LEU A 156 4.54 -15.28 -28.83
N GLN A 157 4.35 -15.07 -30.13
CA GLN A 157 4.33 -16.14 -31.11
C GLN A 157 5.62 -16.13 -31.93
N THR A 158 6.26 -17.30 -32.03
CA THR A 158 7.44 -17.50 -32.88
C THR A 158 7.03 -17.70 -34.35
N HIS A 159 7.97 -17.55 -35.28
CA HIS A 159 7.73 -17.83 -36.70
C HIS A 159 7.29 -19.28 -36.97
N GLY A 160 7.72 -20.24 -36.13
CA GLY A 160 7.30 -21.64 -36.20
C GLY A 160 5.92 -21.90 -35.60
N GLY A 161 5.21 -20.86 -35.14
CA GLY A 161 3.86 -20.94 -34.58
C GLY A 161 3.79 -21.23 -33.08
N ALA A 162 4.90 -21.58 -32.42
CA ALA A 162 4.92 -21.80 -30.97
C ALA A 162 4.59 -20.51 -30.21
N VAL A 163 3.76 -20.62 -29.18
CA VAL A 163 3.26 -19.50 -28.37
C VAL A 163 3.79 -19.59 -26.94
N GLN A 164 4.27 -18.47 -26.42
CA GLN A 164 4.55 -18.25 -25.00
C GLN A 164 3.58 -17.20 -24.47
N HIS A 165 3.08 -17.39 -23.25
CA HIS A 165 2.12 -16.49 -22.64
C HIS A 165 2.38 -16.29 -21.14
N VAL A 166 2.24 -15.05 -20.69
CA VAL A 166 2.25 -14.65 -19.27
C VAL A 166 1.00 -13.81 -19.02
N SER A 167 0.12 -14.28 -18.14
CA SER A 167 -1.23 -13.71 -17.97
C SER A 167 -1.30 -12.47 -17.07
N GLY A 168 -0.28 -12.21 -16.24
CA GLY A 168 -0.34 -11.15 -15.22
C GLY A 168 -1.34 -11.45 -14.09
N MET A 169 -1.81 -10.40 -13.42
CA MET A 169 -2.84 -10.49 -12.38
C MET A 169 -4.26 -10.42 -12.98
N PRO A 170 -5.28 -11.07 -12.38
CA PRO A 170 -6.67 -10.80 -12.73
C PRO A 170 -7.09 -9.38 -12.29
N PRO A 171 -8.22 -8.84 -12.80
CA PRO A 171 -8.69 -7.49 -12.43
C PRO A 171 -8.89 -7.28 -10.92
N ASP A 172 -9.25 -8.33 -10.19
CA ASP A 172 -9.43 -8.35 -8.73
C ASP A 172 -8.20 -8.90 -7.98
N GLY A 173 -7.05 -8.99 -8.64
CA GLY A 173 -5.84 -9.63 -8.11
C GLY A 173 -5.34 -9.00 -6.81
N LEU A 174 -5.56 -7.70 -6.64
CA LEU A 174 -5.23 -6.93 -5.44
C LEU A 174 -6.34 -6.90 -4.40
N ASP A 175 -7.52 -7.44 -4.69
CA ASP A 175 -8.68 -7.49 -3.81
C ASP A 175 -8.89 -8.90 -3.20
N LYS A 176 -7.89 -9.78 -3.36
CA LYS A 176 -7.94 -11.14 -2.81
C LYS A 176 -8.09 -11.12 -1.28
N PRO A 177 -8.71 -12.14 -0.65
CA PRO A 177 -9.00 -12.13 0.79
C PRO A 177 -7.81 -11.80 1.70
N GLN A 178 -6.58 -12.13 1.28
CA GLN A 178 -5.33 -11.83 1.98
C GLN A 178 -4.94 -10.34 1.99
N THR A 179 -5.50 -9.52 1.09
CA THR A 179 -5.27 -8.07 1.02
C THR A 179 -6.41 -7.26 1.66
N VAL A 180 -7.45 -7.94 2.17
CA VAL A 180 -8.64 -7.32 2.76
C VAL A 180 -8.52 -7.26 4.27
N LEU A 181 -8.39 -6.04 4.80
CA LEU A 181 -8.50 -5.75 6.22
C LEU A 181 -9.93 -6.04 6.70
N ARG A 182 -10.11 -6.62 7.87
CA ARG A 182 -11.43 -6.80 8.50
C ARG A 182 -11.43 -6.19 9.89
N ILE A 183 -12.40 -5.34 10.17
CA ILE A 183 -12.61 -4.73 11.48
C ILE A 183 -13.88 -5.31 12.09
N ASN A 184 -13.73 -6.17 13.08
CA ASN A 184 -14.81 -6.49 14.00
C ASN A 184 -15.08 -5.26 14.86
N THR A 185 -16.22 -4.62 14.62
CA THR A 185 -16.61 -3.40 15.34
C THR A 185 -17.06 -3.69 16.78
N GLN A 186 -17.33 -4.96 17.11
CA GLN A 186 -17.87 -5.41 18.40
C GLN A 186 -19.16 -4.65 18.76
N SER A 187 -19.94 -4.35 17.74
CA SER A 187 -21.17 -3.58 17.79
C SER A 187 -22.21 -4.19 16.85
N ALA A 188 -23.40 -3.60 16.77
CA ALA A 188 -24.44 -4.04 15.83
C ALA A 188 -24.01 -4.01 14.35
N HIS A 189 -22.91 -3.33 14.00
CA HIS A 189 -22.37 -3.29 12.65
C HIS A 189 -21.56 -4.53 12.25
N GLY A 190 -21.23 -5.42 13.19
CA GLY A 190 -20.50 -6.66 12.92
C GLY A 190 -19.08 -6.43 12.39
N THR A 191 -18.62 -7.34 11.51
CA THR A 191 -17.29 -7.29 10.89
C THR A 191 -17.34 -6.63 9.52
N LEU A 192 -16.59 -5.54 9.37
CA LEU A 192 -16.55 -4.72 8.16
C LEU A 192 -15.27 -4.98 7.36
N LYS A 193 -15.39 -5.09 6.05
CA LYS A 193 -14.25 -5.20 5.13
C LYS A 193 -13.67 -3.83 4.84
N GLY A 194 -12.34 -3.78 4.80
CA GLY A 194 -11.51 -2.64 4.49
C GLY A 194 -10.68 -2.88 3.23
N THR A 195 -10.78 -1.98 2.27
CA THR A 195 -10.02 -2.02 1.00
C THR A 195 -9.54 -0.63 0.65
N VAL A 196 -8.44 -0.51 -0.07
CA VAL A 196 -8.00 0.76 -0.67
C VAL A 196 -8.50 0.77 -2.11
N PRO A 197 -9.58 1.51 -2.46
CA PRO A 197 -10.22 1.38 -3.76
C PRO A 197 -9.38 1.92 -4.92
N ALA A 198 -9.59 1.30 -6.10
CA ALA A 198 -9.40 1.84 -7.45
C ALA A 198 -9.29 3.37 -7.56
N ALA A 199 -10.46 3.99 -7.42
CA ALA A 199 -10.66 5.42 -7.62
C ALA A 199 -10.11 6.30 -6.49
N SER A 200 -9.54 5.73 -5.42
CA SER A 200 -9.11 6.49 -4.25
C SER A 200 -7.89 5.82 -3.58
N PRO A 201 -6.73 5.74 -4.26
CA PRO A 201 -5.54 5.02 -3.79
C PRO A 201 -4.99 5.52 -2.45
N ASN A 202 -5.32 6.75 -2.06
CA ASN A 202 -4.89 7.37 -0.80
C ASN A 202 -5.92 7.25 0.33
N GLN A 203 -6.99 6.47 0.14
CA GLN A 203 -8.04 6.27 1.13
C GLN A 203 -8.29 4.78 1.39
N LEU A 204 -8.25 4.41 2.66
CA LEU A 204 -8.75 3.12 3.13
C LEU A 204 -10.26 3.26 3.37
N VAL A 205 -11.08 2.46 2.70
CA VAL A 205 -12.54 2.45 2.86
C VAL A 205 -12.95 1.22 3.64
N ILE A 206 -13.56 1.41 4.82
CA ILE A 206 -14.03 0.34 5.71
C ILE A 206 -15.53 0.50 5.95
N GLY A 207 -16.34 -0.45 5.48
CA GLY A 207 -17.79 -0.39 5.67
C GLY A 207 -18.45 0.89 5.12
N GLY A 208 -17.89 1.44 4.02
CA GLY A 208 -18.36 2.69 3.40
C GLY A 208 -17.74 3.97 3.98
N GLU A 209 -16.99 3.88 5.07
CA GLU A 209 -16.30 5.02 5.69
C GLU A 209 -14.89 5.18 5.10
N ALA A 210 -14.58 6.37 4.57
CA ALA A 210 -13.26 6.69 4.05
C ALA A 210 -12.30 7.18 5.15
N PHE A 211 -11.11 6.60 5.20
CA PHE A 211 -10.02 6.99 6.10
C PHE A 211 -8.83 7.44 5.25
N ALA A 212 -8.45 8.72 5.39
CA ALA A 212 -7.23 9.24 4.78
C ALA A 212 -6.00 8.51 5.35
N ARG A 213 -4.93 8.44 4.57
CA ARG A 213 -3.64 7.92 5.03
C ARG A 213 -3.17 8.65 6.30
N PRO A 214 -2.94 7.95 7.44
CA PRO A 214 -2.48 8.60 8.66
C PRO A 214 -1.01 9.03 8.58
N THR A 215 -0.69 10.09 9.31
CA THR A 215 0.69 10.44 9.67
C THR A 215 1.13 9.69 10.94
N THR A 216 2.44 9.71 11.25
CA THR A 216 2.95 9.18 12.53
C THR A 216 2.31 9.87 13.74
N ALA A 217 2.05 11.18 13.65
CA ALA A 217 1.39 11.93 14.72
C ALA A 217 -0.05 11.45 14.93
N ASP A 218 -0.80 11.18 13.86
CA ASP A 218 -2.15 10.63 13.94
C ASP A 218 -2.13 9.25 14.62
N ILE A 219 -1.21 8.36 14.24
CA ILE A 219 -1.12 7.00 14.80
C ILE A 219 -0.79 7.06 16.30
N LEU A 220 0.27 7.79 16.67
CA LEU A 220 0.72 7.83 18.05
C LEU A 220 -0.27 8.59 18.96
N GLY A 221 -0.92 9.63 18.43
CA GLY A 221 -1.88 10.47 19.16
C GLY A 221 -3.29 9.89 19.23
N CYS A 222 -3.70 9.05 18.27
CA CYS A 222 -5.02 8.41 18.20
C CYS A 222 -6.21 9.40 18.21
N ASN A 223 -6.01 10.66 17.84
CA ASN A 223 -7.03 11.72 18.03
C ASN A 223 -7.12 12.74 16.88
N SER A 224 -6.29 12.60 15.84
CA SER A 224 -6.25 13.50 14.68
C SER A 224 -6.32 12.72 13.38
N GLY A 225 -6.45 13.46 12.27
CA GLY A 225 -6.53 12.89 10.93
C GLY A 225 -7.63 11.82 10.83
N PRO A 226 -7.33 10.60 10.37
CA PRO A 226 -8.34 9.54 10.23
C PRO A 226 -8.92 9.05 11.56
N PHE A 227 -8.27 9.34 12.70
CA PHE A 227 -8.68 8.88 14.04
C PHE A 227 -9.43 9.96 14.86
N ALA A 228 -9.73 11.12 14.28
CA ALA A 228 -10.50 12.14 14.96
C ALA A 228 -11.96 11.70 15.21
N THR A 229 -12.43 11.84 16.46
CA THR A 229 -13.81 11.59 16.87
C THR A 229 -14.57 12.90 17.09
N GLY A 230 -15.89 12.94 16.83
CA GLY A 230 -16.76 14.05 17.29
C GLY A 230 -16.85 15.32 16.44
N GLY A 231 -16.24 15.38 15.24
CA GLY A 231 -16.46 16.48 14.28
C GLY A 231 -16.10 16.10 12.84
N GLY A 232 -16.74 16.74 11.83
CA GLY A 232 -16.43 16.71 10.38
C GLY A 232 -16.43 15.36 9.63
N GLY A 233 -16.31 14.26 10.36
CA GLY A 233 -16.28 12.86 9.94
C GLY A 233 -16.59 11.91 11.10
N GLY A 234 -16.37 12.32 12.36
CA GLY A 234 -16.69 11.53 13.57
C GLY A 234 -18.15 11.53 14.05
N ALA A 235 -19.11 11.92 13.20
CA ALA A 235 -20.55 11.82 13.51
C ALA A 235 -21.14 10.43 13.21
N SER A 236 -20.42 9.62 12.44
CA SER A 236 -20.86 8.27 12.08
C SER A 236 -20.60 7.29 13.22
N ALA A 237 -21.67 6.62 13.67
CA ALA A 237 -21.57 5.55 14.66
C ALA A 237 -20.69 4.39 14.16
N VAL A 238 -20.77 4.09 12.85
CA VAL A 238 -19.93 3.08 12.19
C VAL A 238 -18.46 3.49 12.28
N ARG A 239 -18.14 4.74 11.91
CA ARG A 239 -16.77 5.26 11.96
C ARG A 239 -16.22 5.23 13.38
N ASN A 240 -16.99 5.69 14.36
CA ASN A 240 -16.59 5.71 15.76
C ASN A 240 -16.39 4.29 16.33
N ALA A 241 -17.08 3.28 15.80
CA ALA A 241 -16.83 1.89 16.16
C ALA A 241 -15.53 1.35 15.55
N ILE A 242 -15.16 1.80 14.34
CA ILE A 242 -13.93 1.40 13.62
C ILE A 242 -12.67 2.02 14.24
N ILE A 243 -12.70 3.33 14.57
CA ILE A 243 -11.51 4.12 14.95
C ILE A 243 -10.63 3.44 16.01
N PRO A 244 -11.16 2.99 17.17
CA PRO A 244 -10.33 2.38 18.21
C PRO A 244 -9.59 1.13 17.73
N ARG A 245 -10.26 0.29 16.92
CA ARG A 245 -9.70 -0.97 16.41
C ARG A 245 -8.60 -0.71 15.39
N LEU A 246 -8.85 0.21 14.47
CA LEU A 246 -7.86 0.56 13.45
C LEU A 246 -6.64 1.24 14.08
N ALA A 247 -6.84 2.18 15.01
CA ALA A 247 -5.76 2.86 15.72
C ALA A 247 -4.90 1.87 16.54
N ALA A 248 -5.53 0.96 17.30
CA ALA A 248 -4.82 -0.07 18.05
C ALA A 248 -4.04 -1.02 17.12
N ALA A 249 -4.61 -1.41 15.97
CA ALA A 249 -3.90 -2.25 15.00
C ALA A 249 -2.66 -1.55 14.43
N PHE A 250 -2.69 -0.24 14.17
CA PHE A 250 -1.51 0.53 13.75
C PHE A 250 -0.45 0.61 14.86
N GLN A 251 -0.85 0.95 16.09
CA GLN A 251 0.06 1.01 17.25
C GLN A 251 0.77 -0.33 17.48
N ARG A 252 0.05 -1.45 17.29
CA ARG A 252 0.56 -2.82 17.47
C ARG A 252 1.27 -3.38 16.24
N GLY A 253 1.36 -2.63 15.13
CA GLY A 253 2.01 -3.05 13.89
C GLY A 253 1.30 -4.21 13.17
N CYS A 254 -0.01 -4.37 13.39
CA CYS A 254 -0.78 -5.51 12.88
C CYS A 254 -1.47 -5.25 11.54
N VAL A 255 -1.68 -3.99 11.13
CA VAL A 255 -2.40 -3.63 9.88
C VAL A 255 -1.72 -4.16 8.61
N ALA A 256 -0.39 -4.33 8.64
CA ALA A 256 0.41 -4.79 7.51
C ALA A 256 0.97 -6.21 7.71
N ALA A 257 0.52 -6.93 8.75
CA ALA A 257 0.99 -8.27 9.01
C ALA A 257 0.31 -9.25 8.03
N ALA A 258 1.11 -9.95 7.21
CA ALA A 258 0.61 -10.81 6.13
C ALA A 258 -0.39 -11.89 6.58
N ASP A 259 -0.28 -12.33 7.84
CA ASP A 259 -1.13 -13.37 8.43
C ASP A 259 -2.21 -12.82 9.38
N VAL A 260 -2.40 -11.50 9.42
CA VAL A 260 -3.39 -10.86 10.31
C VAL A 260 -4.35 -10.02 9.48
N SER A 261 -5.42 -10.66 9.00
CA SER A 261 -6.45 -9.98 8.22
C SER A 261 -7.62 -9.45 9.06
N GLU A 262 -7.71 -9.79 10.35
CA GLU A 262 -8.84 -9.43 11.22
C GLU A 262 -8.37 -8.68 12.48
N HIS A 263 -9.05 -7.59 12.80
CA HIS A 263 -8.83 -6.80 14.00
C HIS A 263 -10.11 -6.54 14.79
N PRO A 264 -10.04 -6.49 16.13
CA PRO A 264 -8.83 -6.65 16.95
C PRO A 264 -8.26 -8.08 16.86
N SER A 265 -6.94 -8.18 16.67
CA SER A 265 -6.26 -9.48 16.57
C SER A 265 -5.85 -9.99 17.95
N HIS A 266 -5.44 -11.25 18.03
CA HIS A 266 -4.95 -11.82 19.28
C HIS A 266 -3.63 -11.18 19.74
N PRO A 267 -3.38 -11.03 21.06
CA PRO A 267 -2.15 -10.45 21.58
C PRO A 267 -0.85 -11.11 21.09
N GLU A 268 -0.91 -12.38 20.71
CA GLU A 268 0.22 -13.11 20.13
C GLU A 268 0.71 -12.54 18.80
N THR A 269 -0.09 -11.70 18.13
CA THR A 269 0.32 -11.05 16.88
C THR A 269 0.99 -9.69 17.10
N PHE A 270 0.86 -9.10 18.31
CA PHE A 270 1.25 -7.72 18.55
C PHE A 270 2.77 -7.56 18.48
N TYR A 271 3.22 -6.55 17.73
CA TYR A 271 4.63 -6.19 17.58
C TYR A 271 5.52 -7.28 16.93
N ARG A 272 4.93 -8.30 16.28
CA ARG A 272 5.66 -9.45 15.71
C ARG A 272 5.85 -9.40 14.19
N ALA A 273 5.18 -8.48 13.51
CA ALA A 273 5.12 -8.43 12.04
C ALA A 273 6.43 -8.01 11.33
N GLY A 274 7.51 -7.76 12.06
CA GLY A 274 8.80 -7.31 11.51
C GLY A 274 8.80 -5.87 10.94
N GLY A 275 7.63 -5.22 10.86
CA GLY A 275 7.46 -3.83 10.41
C GLY A 275 7.39 -2.82 11.56
N PRO A 276 7.15 -1.53 11.24
CA PRO A 276 7.01 -0.47 12.23
C PRO A 276 5.87 -0.75 13.23
N ALA A 277 6.15 -0.55 14.51
CA ALA A 277 5.17 -0.64 15.59
C ALA A 277 5.56 0.29 16.74
N ASN A 278 4.65 0.51 17.69
CA ASN A 278 4.94 1.29 18.89
C ASN A 278 5.77 0.47 19.88
N HIS A 279 7.10 0.57 19.75
CA HIS A 279 8.02 -0.13 20.64
C HIS A 279 8.02 0.40 22.08
N TYR A 280 7.55 1.62 22.34
CA TYR A 280 7.33 2.09 23.71
C TYR A 280 6.25 1.24 24.38
N ALA A 281 5.11 1.05 23.72
CA ALA A 281 4.05 0.17 24.23
C ALA A 281 4.53 -1.28 24.41
N ARG A 282 5.23 -1.84 23.40
CA ARG A 282 5.82 -3.18 23.50
C ARG A 282 6.67 -3.36 24.76
N ILE A 283 7.56 -2.41 25.04
CA ILE A 283 8.44 -2.47 26.21
C ILE A 283 7.66 -2.33 27.52
N VAL A 284 6.65 -1.44 27.57
CA VAL A 284 5.77 -1.30 28.75
C VAL A 284 5.09 -2.64 29.06
N HIS A 285 4.51 -3.31 28.07
CA HIS A 285 3.89 -4.63 28.26
C HIS A 285 4.93 -5.68 28.69
N GLU A 286 6.10 -5.75 28.04
CA GLU A 286 7.15 -6.72 28.38
C GLU A 286 7.72 -6.53 29.80
N CYS A 287 7.78 -5.29 30.29
CA CYS A 287 8.30 -4.99 31.61
C CYS A 287 7.25 -5.12 32.73
N ASN A 288 5.97 -5.02 32.42
CA ASN A 288 4.91 -5.24 33.41
C ASN A 288 4.77 -6.74 33.71
N LEU A 289 4.72 -7.09 35.01
CA LEU A 289 4.80 -8.47 35.48
C LEU A 289 3.68 -9.37 34.95
N ASP A 290 2.53 -8.79 34.64
CA ASP A 290 1.36 -9.48 34.08
C ASP A 290 1.17 -9.21 32.59
N GLY A 291 2.10 -8.51 31.94
CA GLY A 291 2.02 -8.14 30.53
C GLY A 291 1.09 -6.96 30.23
N LYS A 292 0.42 -6.38 31.24
CA LYS A 292 -0.67 -5.40 31.03
C LYS A 292 -0.20 -3.98 31.32
N GLY A 293 -0.61 -3.01 30.50
CA GLY A 293 -0.33 -1.59 30.71
C GLY A 293 -1.04 -0.72 29.71
N TYR A 294 -1.37 0.51 30.10
CA TYR A 294 -2.06 1.46 29.22
C TYR A 294 -1.02 2.37 28.55
N ALA A 295 -0.46 1.94 27.42
CA ALA A 295 0.63 2.66 26.77
C ALA A 295 0.17 3.57 25.60
N PHE A 296 -1.08 3.45 25.17
CA PHE A 296 -1.70 4.33 24.17
C PHE A 296 -3.23 4.39 24.32
N ALA A 297 -3.88 5.38 23.68
CA ALA A 297 -5.28 5.76 23.92
C ALA A 297 -6.33 4.66 23.73
N TYR A 298 -6.01 3.56 23.04
CA TYR A 298 -6.92 2.45 22.74
C TYR A 298 -6.30 1.08 23.06
N ASP A 299 -5.44 1.02 24.08
CA ASP A 299 -4.79 -0.24 24.49
C ASP A 299 -5.76 -1.26 25.10
N ASP A 300 -6.94 -0.79 25.50
CA ASP A 300 -8.06 -1.57 26.00
C ASP A 300 -8.81 -2.35 24.90
N VAL A 301 -8.49 -2.10 23.63
CA VAL A 301 -9.04 -2.83 22.49
C VAL A 301 -8.52 -4.27 22.50
N GLN A 302 -9.45 -5.22 22.48
CA GLN A 302 -9.20 -6.66 22.53
C GLN A 302 -10.24 -7.40 21.67
N PRO A 303 -9.93 -8.60 21.15
CA PRO A 303 -10.93 -9.42 20.46
C PRO A 303 -12.08 -9.80 21.39
N ASP A 304 -13.23 -10.19 20.83
CA ASP A 304 -14.37 -10.65 21.61
C ASP A 304 -13.98 -11.83 22.52
N GLY A 305 -14.28 -11.72 23.81
CA GLY A 305 -13.86 -12.71 24.81
C GLY A 305 -12.34 -12.78 25.06
N GLY A 306 -11.54 -11.88 24.49
CA GLY A 306 -10.09 -11.83 24.66
C GLY A 306 -9.64 -11.31 26.03
N GLU A 307 -8.35 -11.47 26.32
CA GLU A 307 -7.72 -10.96 27.54
C GLU A 307 -7.41 -9.46 27.44
N ASP A 308 -7.71 -8.71 28.49
CA ASP A 308 -7.34 -7.29 28.58
C ASP A 308 -5.81 -7.11 28.61
N GLN A 309 -5.32 -6.16 27.83
CA GLN A 309 -3.90 -5.77 27.79
C GLN A 309 -3.64 -4.41 28.43
N SER A 310 -4.68 -3.63 28.73
CA SER A 310 -4.54 -2.25 29.20
C SER A 310 -4.26 -2.11 30.70
N GLY A 311 -4.46 -3.18 31.47
CA GLY A 311 -4.30 -3.17 32.93
C GLY A 311 -5.53 -2.62 33.64
N LYS A 312 -6.72 -2.70 33.01
CA LYS A 312 -7.96 -2.20 33.61
C LYS A 312 -8.52 -3.19 34.64
N VAL A 313 -9.20 -2.62 35.64
CA VAL A 313 -10.09 -3.35 36.56
C VAL A 313 -11.48 -2.73 36.50
N ASN A 314 -12.53 -3.56 36.51
CA ASN A 314 -13.91 -3.11 36.40
C ASN A 314 -14.83 -4.05 37.21
N ALA A 315 -15.77 -3.47 37.96
CA ALA A 315 -16.89 -4.16 38.57
C ALA A 315 -18.09 -3.22 38.64
N GLY A 316 -19.32 -3.74 38.46
CA GLY A 316 -20.56 -2.96 38.62
C GLY A 316 -20.92 -2.68 40.09
N ASP A 317 -20.31 -3.42 41.02
CA ASP A 317 -20.59 -3.46 42.45
C ASP A 317 -19.30 -3.44 43.30
N PRO A 318 -18.44 -2.42 43.16
CA PRO A 318 -17.14 -2.41 43.81
C PRO A 318 -17.26 -2.37 45.35
N ARG A 319 -16.43 -3.16 46.05
CA ARG A 319 -16.31 -3.15 47.53
C ARG A 319 -15.08 -2.38 48.02
N VAL A 320 -13.89 -2.71 47.50
CA VAL A 320 -12.63 -2.03 47.85
C VAL A 320 -11.71 -2.01 46.63
N LEU A 321 -11.04 -0.86 46.40
CA LEU A 321 -9.92 -0.71 45.48
C LEU A 321 -8.65 -0.45 46.29
N VAL A 322 -7.62 -1.28 46.11
CA VAL A 322 -6.31 -1.10 46.75
C VAL A 322 -5.35 -0.53 45.72
N VAL A 323 -4.73 0.61 46.03
CA VAL A 323 -3.70 1.24 45.19
C VAL A 323 -2.38 1.17 45.93
N ALA A 324 -1.46 0.34 45.46
CA ALA A 324 -0.14 0.14 46.04
C ALA A 324 0.92 0.96 45.29
N VAL A 325 1.90 1.52 46.02
CA VAL A 325 2.99 2.33 45.46
C VAL A 325 4.31 1.62 45.72
N GLY A 326 5.11 1.38 44.67
CA GLY A 326 6.43 0.72 44.74
C GLY A 326 6.55 -0.56 43.90
N GLY A 327 7.79 -1.02 43.65
CA GLY A 327 8.10 -2.17 42.77
C GLY A 327 8.93 -3.29 43.42
N GLY A 328 9.13 -3.25 44.74
CA GLY A 328 9.96 -4.21 45.49
C GLY A 328 9.26 -5.47 45.99
N GLY A 329 8.06 -5.80 45.47
CA GLY A 329 7.22 -6.95 45.91
C GLY A 329 5.83 -6.98 45.25
N ALA A 330 5.78 -6.81 43.92
CA ALA A 330 4.72 -6.06 43.24
C ALA A 330 3.33 -6.71 42.95
N PRO A 331 2.91 -7.89 43.43
CA PRO A 331 1.48 -8.18 43.48
C PRO A 331 0.95 -8.15 44.91
N VAL A 332 0.34 -7.04 45.31
CA VAL A 332 -0.54 -7.01 46.49
C VAL A 332 -1.85 -7.69 46.11
N ARG A 333 -2.02 -8.98 46.47
CA ARG A 333 -3.28 -9.70 46.28
C ARG A 333 -4.09 -9.71 47.57
N ILE A 334 -5.41 -9.50 47.45
CA ILE A 334 -6.34 -9.73 48.56
C ILE A 334 -6.38 -11.25 48.80
N THR A 335 -5.88 -11.70 49.95
CA THR A 335 -5.83 -13.14 50.28
C THR A 335 -6.99 -13.60 51.14
N SER A 336 -7.62 -12.69 51.91
CA SER A 336 -8.84 -12.97 52.66
C SER A 336 -9.60 -11.70 53.03
N THR A 337 -10.92 -11.83 53.15
CA THR A 337 -11.80 -10.84 53.80
C THR A 337 -12.36 -11.45 55.07
N PHE A 338 -12.37 -10.70 56.17
CA PHE A 338 -13.00 -11.13 57.42
C PHE A 338 -13.76 -9.97 58.06
N THR A 339 -14.85 -10.31 58.74
CA THR A 339 -15.74 -9.36 59.40
C THR A 339 -15.49 -9.38 60.90
N PHE A 340 -15.26 -8.21 61.49
CA PHE A 340 -15.24 -8.04 62.95
C PHE A 340 -16.35 -7.06 63.33
N GLY A 341 -17.42 -7.56 63.93
CA GLY A 341 -18.67 -6.80 64.09
C GLY A 341 -19.27 -6.41 62.73
N ASN A 342 -19.71 -5.15 62.59
CA ASN A 342 -20.22 -4.61 61.31
C ASN A 342 -19.12 -4.12 60.36
N THR A 343 -17.84 -4.28 60.71
CA THR A 343 -16.72 -3.75 59.92
C THR A 343 -16.04 -4.87 59.15
N SER A 344 -15.94 -4.68 57.84
CA SER A 344 -15.18 -5.56 56.93
C SER A 344 -13.71 -5.16 56.91
N MET A 345 -12.81 -6.09 57.21
CA MET A 345 -11.36 -5.90 57.17
C MET A 345 -10.75 -6.76 56.05
N ILE A 346 -9.72 -6.24 55.38
CA ILE A 346 -8.98 -6.92 54.30
C ILE A 346 -7.57 -7.23 54.79
N LYS A 347 -7.10 -8.47 54.56
CA LYS A 347 -5.69 -8.83 54.73
C LYS A 347 -5.01 -8.87 53.37
N LEU A 348 -3.96 -8.07 53.25
CA LEU A 348 -3.05 -8.06 52.11
C LEU A 348 -1.89 -9.00 52.44
N ALA A 349 -1.45 -9.81 51.48
CA ALA A 349 -0.23 -10.59 51.62
C ALA A 349 0.87 -9.98 50.74
N GLU A 350 2.09 -9.95 51.26
CA GLU A 350 3.29 -9.81 50.44
C GLU A 350 3.46 -11.13 49.67
N VAL A 351 3.59 -11.05 48.34
CA VAL A 351 4.00 -12.20 47.54
C VAL A 351 5.52 -12.17 47.50
N ALA A 352 6.14 -13.22 48.05
CA ALA A 352 7.59 -13.41 48.04
C ALA A 352 8.15 -13.61 46.62
#